data_AF-A0A453Q8R9-F1
#
_entry.id   AF-A0A453Q8R9-F1
#
_cell.length_a   1.000
_cell.length_b   1.000
_cell.length_c   1.000
_cell.angle_alpha   90.00
_cell.angle_beta   90.00
_cell.angle_gamma   90.00
#
_symmetry.space_group_name_H-M   'P 1'
#
loop_
_entity.id
_entity.type
_entity.pdbx_description
1 polymer ?
#
loop_
_entity_poly.entity_id
_entity_poly.type
_entity_poly.pdbx_seq_one_letter_code
_entity_poly.pdbx_strand_id
1 'polypeptide(L)'
;MPLVTPGVCHGPRAMKRRLMEIFLNGFRPCLGFRKDNVSNQREHLVLLLANMHIRQISKPEQQPKLDDHVLDTTMNKLFKNYKRWCKYLGRKTGLWLPTIPREVQQRKLLYMGLYLLIWDEAANLRFMPECLCYLFHHMAFELYGVLAGNVNPVTGEYVRPFYGGEEEAFLKKVVTPISRIVETDKAERSGTIKSKHSHRRNYDDLNAFFWSRDCFQLGWPMRADAEFFKKKSDLCELCSSSTPQVCVRVCFILATVRSWVQRSRRRWWWSGGGLPELTGH
;
A
#
# COMPACT_ATOMS: atom_id res chain seq x y z
N MET A 1 21.85 -14.95 -48.64
CA MET A 1 21.31 -14.10 -47.55
C MET A 1 20.48 -14.97 -46.62
N PRO A 2 20.89 -15.23 -45.37
CA PRO A 2 19.97 -15.81 -44.40
C PRO A 2 19.14 -14.69 -43.77
N LEU A 3 17.82 -14.88 -43.78
CA LEU A 3 16.83 -14.03 -43.11
C LEU A 3 17.13 -13.97 -41.61
N VAL A 4 17.44 -12.77 -41.13
CA VAL A 4 17.57 -12.47 -39.70
C VAL A 4 16.18 -12.53 -39.07
N THR A 5 15.93 -13.57 -38.27
CA THR A 5 14.77 -13.60 -37.35
C THR A 5 14.85 -12.40 -36.40
N PRO A 6 13.73 -11.72 -36.06
CA PRO A 6 13.76 -10.60 -35.11
C PRO A 6 14.15 -11.15 -33.74
N GLY A 7 15.38 -10.84 -33.32
CA GLY A 7 15.91 -11.25 -32.02
C GLY A 7 15.00 -10.77 -30.90
N VAL A 8 14.56 -11.71 -30.06
CA VAL A 8 13.89 -11.40 -28.80
C VAL A 8 14.91 -10.67 -27.93
N CYS A 9 14.80 -9.34 -27.86
CA CYS A 9 15.68 -8.54 -27.02
C CYS A 9 15.53 -8.98 -25.56
N HIS A 10 16.60 -9.52 -24.99
CA HIS A 10 16.73 -9.84 -23.58
C HIS A 10 17.87 -8.98 -23.03
N GLY A 11 17.52 -7.89 -22.35
CA GLY A 11 18.46 -6.92 -21.78
C GLY A 11 17.73 -5.73 -21.14
N PRO A 12 18.46 -4.74 -20.58
CA PRO A 12 17.88 -3.56 -19.91
C PRO A 12 16.85 -2.81 -20.76
N ARG A 13 17.07 -2.77 -22.08
CA ARG A 13 16.13 -2.18 -23.06
C ARG A 13 14.78 -2.90 -23.11
N ALA A 14 14.77 -4.22 -22.98
CA ALA A 14 13.54 -5.01 -22.98
C ALA A 14 12.77 -4.90 -21.66
N MET A 15 13.49 -4.85 -20.53
CA MET A 15 12.89 -4.57 -19.22
C MET A 15 12.21 -3.20 -19.20
N LYS A 16 12.91 -2.16 -19.69
CA LYS A 16 12.37 -0.80 -19.80
C LYS A 16 11.12 -0.77 -20.67
N ARG A 17 11.10 -1.49 -21.80
CA ARG A 17 9.92 -1.60 -22.69
C ARG A 17 8.73 -2.27 -21.99
N ARG A 18 8.94 -3.40 -21.31
CA ARG A 18 7.87 -4.09 -20.55
C ARG A 18 7.28 -3.23 -19.43
N LEU A 19 8.14 -2.53 -18.69
CA LEU A 19 7.70 -1.60 -17.64
C LEU A 19 6.94 -0.40 -18.21
N MET A 20 7.36 0.09 -19.38
CA MET A 20 6.65 1.16 -20.08
C MET A 20 5.24 0.72 -20.49
N GLU A 21 5.07 -0.48 -21.05
CA GLU A 21 3.76 -1.05 -21.37
C GLU A 21 2.88 -1.17 -20.11
N ILE A 22 3.42 -1.70 -19.01
CA ILE A 22 2.70 -1.84 -17.74
C ILE A 22 2.20 -0.48 -17.20
N PHE A 23 3.10 0.51 -17.10
CA PHE A 23 2.79 1.79 -16.46
C PHE A 23 1.88 2.68 -17.32
N LEU A 24 2.14 2.73 -18.63
CA LEU A 24 1.38 3.59 -19.55
C LEU A 24 0.05 2.96 -20.00
N ASN A 25 0.04 1.66 -20.31
CA ASN A 25 -1.17 1.01 -20.85
C ASN A 25 -2.03 0.35 -19.76
N GLY A 26 -1.44 0.06 -18.58
CA GLY A 26 -2.16 -0.53 -17.45
C GLY A 26 -2.58 0.52 -16.41
N PHE A 27 -1.62 1.09 -15.67
CA PHE A 27 -1.95 1.82 -14.44
C PHE A 27 -2.59 3.19 -14.65
N ARG A 28 -2.08 3.99 -15.58
CA ARG A 28 -2.58 5.36 -15.78
C ARG A 28 -4.06 5.41 -16.19
N PRO A 29 -4.51 4.74 -17.28
CA PRO A 29 -5.91 4.81 -17.69
C PRO A 29 -6.85 4.07 -16.71
N CYS A 30 -6.38 3.02 -16.03
CA CYS A 30 -7.25 2.22 -15.16
C CYS A 30 -7.40 2.80 -13.75
N LEU A 31 -6.34 3.32 -13.14
CA LEU A 31 -6.29 3.59 -11.68
C LEU A 31 -6.18 5.08 -11.32
N GLY A 32 -6.05 5.98 -12.29
CA GLY A 32 -6.13 7.43 -12.03
C GLY A 32 -4.95 8.01 -11.25
N PHE A 33 -3.74 7.46 -11.42
CA PHE A 33 -2.51 8.05 -10.88
C PHE A 33 -2.02 9.25 -11.72
N ARG A 34 -1.33 10.20 -11.07
CA ARG A 34 -0.67 11.35 -11.72
C ARG A 34 0.35 10.90 -12.75
N LYS A 35 0.36 11.54 -13.93
CA LYS A 35 1.23 11.20 -15.07
C LYS A 35 2.73 11.25 -14.71
N ASP A 36 3.14 12.24 -13.95
CA ASP A 36 4.55 12.42 -13.59
C ASP A 36 4.98 11.37 -12.57
N ASN A 37 4.12 11.05 -11.59
CA ASN A 37 4.35 9.95 -10.65
C ASN A 37 4.54 8.62 -11.40
N VAL A 38 3.68 8.33 -12.38
CA VAL A 38 3.79 7.12 -13.23
C VAL A 38 5.14 7.05 -13.94
N SER A 39 5.58 8.16 -14.53
CA SER A 39 6.86 8.22 -15.24
C SER A 39 8.06 8.06 -14.31
N ASN A 40 8.02 8.71 -13.15
CA ASN A 40 9.07 8.68 -12.14
C ASN A 40 9.21 7.30 -11.50
N GLN A 41 8.10 6.69 -11.08
CA GLN A 41 8.14 5.38 -10.41
C GLN A 41 8.51 4.24 -11.36
N ARG A 42 8.23 4.37 -12.66
CA ARG A 42 8.76 3.46 -13.68
C ARG A 42 10.29 3.46 -13.68
N GLU A 43 10.91 4.64 -13.70
CA GLU A 43 12.37 4.77 -13.71
C GLU A 43 12.99 4.32 -12.40
N HIS A 44 12.36 4.65 -11.29
CA HIS A 44 12.75 4.18 -9.96
C HIS A 44 12.72 2.64 -9.88
N LEU A 45 11.68 1.98 -10.39
CA LEU A 45 11.60 0.51 -10.39
C LEU A 45 12.69 -0.13 -11.26
N VAL A 46 13.00 0.46 -12.43
CA VAL A 46 14.12 0.00 -13.26
C VAL A 46 15.44 0.06 -12.48
N LEU A 47 15.71 1.19 -11.82
CA LEU A 47 16.93 1.39 -11.03
C LEU A 47 17.00 0.43 -9.84
N LEU A 48 15.88 0.22 -9.13
CA LEU A 48 15.81 -0.71 -8.01
C LEU A 48 16.18 -2.13 -8.43
N LEU A 49 15.61 -2.61 -9.55
CA LEU A 49 15.88 -3.95 -10.08
C LEU A 49 17.31 -4.07 -10.60
N ALA A 50 17.82 -3.05 -11.30
CA ALA A 50 19.21 -3.03 -11.75
C ALA A 50 20.19 -3.10 -10.57
N ASN A 51 19.95 -2.31 -9.52
CA ASN A 51 20.78 -2.30 -8.31
C ASN A 51 20.73 -3.65 -7.57
N MET A 52 19.57 -4.29 -7.50
CA MET A 52 19.46 -5.62 -6.89
C MET A 52 20.16 -6.69 -7.73
N HIS A 53 20.05 -6.61 -9.05
CA HIS A 53 20.74 -7.51 -9.96
C HIS A 53 22.26 -7.41 -9.83
N ILE A 54 22.82 -6.19 -9.83
CA ILE A 54 24.27 -5.95 -9.65
C ILE A 54 24.77 -6.55 -8.32
N ARG A 55 23.99 -6.43 -7.24
CA ARG A 55 24.38 -6.92 -5.91
C ARG A 55 24.29 -8.45 -5.75
N GLN A 56 23.50 -9.13 -6.58
CA GLN A 56 23.27 -10.58 -6.46
C GLN A 56 24.11 -11.41 -7.43
N ILE A 57 24.71 -10.79 -8.45
CA ILE A 57 25.58 -11.49 -9.38
C ILE A 57 26.99 -11.60 -8.80
N SER A 58 27.41 -12.82 -8.48
CA SER A 58 28.79 -13.17 -8.14
C SER A 58 29.63 -13.61 -9.36
N LYS A 59 29.03 -13.83 -10.54
CA LYS A 59 29.74 -14.20 -11.79
C LYS A 59 29.14 -13.51 -13.04
N PRO A 60 29.89 -12.67 -13.78
CA PRO A 60 29.38 -11.88 -14.91
C PRO A 60 28.96 -12.65 -16.17
N GLU A 61 29.32 -13.93 -16.31
CA GLU A 61 29.30 -14.62 -17.62
C GLU A 61 27.98 -15.30 -18.00
N GLN A 62 26.98 -15.33 -17.12
CA GLN A 62 25.70 -16.01 -17.43
C GLN A 62 24.48 -15.09 -17.28
N GLN A 63 24.13 -14.51 -18.42
CA GLN A 63 22.78 -14.14 -18.89
C GLN A 63 22.30 -12.68 -18.81
N PRO A 64 21.73 -12.16 -19.92
CA PRO A 64 21.11 -10.83 -19.99
C PRO A 64 19.58 -10.83 -19.70
N LYS A 65 19.05 -11.88 -19.05
CA LYS A 65 17.61 -12.02 -18.75
C LYS A 65 17.31 -11.52 -17.32
N LEU A 66 16.14 -10.90 -17.13
CA LEU A 66 15.66 -10.54 -15.79
C LEU A 66 15.51 -11.82 -14.97
N ASP A 67 16.37 -11.95 -13.97
CA ASP A 67 16.44 -13.11 -13.08
C ASP A 67 15.22 -13.14 -12.15
N ASP A 68 14.54 -14.29 -12.11
CA ASP A 68 13.41 -14.55 -11.23
C ASP A 68 13.80 -14.38 -9.76
N HIS A 69 15.05 -14.73 -9.40
CA HIS A 69 15.56 -14.56 -8.05
C HIS A 69 15.62 -13.10 -7.62
N VAL A 70 16.02 -12.19 -8.51
CA VAL A 70 16.06 -10.74 -8.26
C VAL A 70 14.66 -10.21 -8.04
N LEU A 71 13.69 -10.64 -8.87
CA LEU A 71 12.29 -10.26 -8.72
C LEU A 71 11.70 -10.76 -7.40
N ASP A 72 11.93 -12.02 -7.06
CA ASP A 72 11.44 -12.60 -5.81
C ASP A 72 12.04 -11.95 -4.59
N THR A 73 13.34 -11.70 -4.60
CA THR A 73 14.02 -11.00 -3.50
C THR A 73 13.46 -9.59 -3.33
N THR A 74 13.31 -8.84 -4.43
CA THR A 74 12.80 -7.46 -4.40
C THR A 74 11.36 -7.43 -3.92
N MET A 75 10.50 -8.30 -4.46
CA MET A 75 9.10 -8.43 -4.08
C MET A 75 8.95 -8.83 -2.61
N ASN A 76 9.73 -9.79 -2.13
CA ASN A 76 9.70 -10.22 -0.73
C ASN A 76 10.12 -9.11 0.23
N LYS A 77 11.12 -8.29 -0.13
CA LYS A 77 11.51 -7.11 0.64
C LYS A 77 10.40 -6.07 0.66
N LEU A 78 9.87 -5.71 -0.51
CA LEU A 78 8.87 -4.65 -0.67
C LEU A 78 7.55 -4.99 0.07
N PHE A 79 7.09 -6.23 -0.05
CA PHE A 79 5.82 -6.67 0.53
C PHE A 79 5.95 -7.31 1.92
N LYS A 80 7.12 -7.24 2.56
CA LYS A 80 7.35 -7.82 3.89
C LYS A 80 6.35 -7.31 4.91
N ASN A 81 6.09 -5.99 4.92
CA ASN A 81 5.11 -5.40 5.83
C ASN A 81 3.68 -5.83 5.49
N TYR A 82 3.30 -5.71 4.22
CA TYR A 82 1.97 -6.10 3.73
C TYR A 82 1.62 -7.56 4.04
N LYS A 83 2.54 -8.50 3.81
CA LYS A 83 2.34 -9.93 4.11
C LYS A 83 2.10 -10.15 5.61
N ARG A 84 2.83 -9.42 6.48
CA ARG A 84 2.65 -9.49 7.93
C ARG A 84 1.32 -8.90 8.38
N TRP A 85 0.95 -7.74 7.83
CA TRP A 85 -0.32 -7.10 8.10
C TRP A 85 -1.50 -8.01 7.70
N CYS A 86 -1.45 -8.64 6.52
CA CYS A 86 -2.45 -9.62 6.08
C CYS A 86 -2.52 -10.81 7.03
N LYS A 87 -1.38 -11.40 7.40
CA LYS A 87 -1.31 -12.52 8.34
C LYS A 87 -1.92 -12.14 9.70
N TYR A 88 -1.59 -10.96 10.21
CA TYR A 88 -2.09 -10.47 11.50
C TYR A 88 -3.62 -10.31 11.50
N LEU A 89 -4.19 -9.75 10.42
CA LEU A 89 -5.64 -9.58 10.32
C LEU A 89 -6.39 -10.86 9.90
N GLY A 90 -5.66 -11.93 9.57
CA GLY A 90 -6.22 -13.19 9.07
C GLY A 90 -6.81 -13.06 7.66
N ARG A 91 -6.20 -12.24 6.80
CA ARG A 91 -6.58 -12.06 5.40
C ARG A 91 -5.60 -12.77 4.47
N LYS A 92 -6.11 -13.33 3.37
CA LYS A 92 -5.28 -13.78 2.25
C LYS A 92 -4.61 -12.56 1.60
N THR A 93 -3.39 -12.73 1.12
CA THR A 93 -2.71 -11.66 0.37
C THR A 93 -3.39 -11.44 -0.97
N GLY A 94 -3.54 -10.20 -1.40
CA GLY A 94 -4.00 -9.84 -2.75
C GLY A 94 -2.95 -10.07 -3.84
N LEU A 95 -1.80 -10.64 -3.50
CA LEU A 95 -0.69 -10.95 -4.42
C LEU A 95 -0.94 -12.27 -5.15
N TRP A 96 -1.95 -12.31 -6.00
CA TRP A 96 -2.27 -13.48 -6.82
C TRP A 96 -1.28 -13.60 -7.97
N LEU A 97 -0.59 -14.75 -8.08
CA LEU A 97 0.34 -15.04 -9.17
C LEU A 97 -0.26 -16.14 -10.08
N PRO A 98 -0.15 -16.03 -11.41
CA PRO A 98 -0.61 -17.06 -12.34
C PRO A 98 0.34 -18.26 -12.32
N THR A 99 -0.05 -19.36 -12.98
CA THR A 99 0.79 -20.57 -13.08
C THR A 99 1.87 -20.43 -14.17
N ILE A 100 1.64 -19.56 -15.18
CA ILE A 100 2.53 -19.41 -16.34
C ILE A 100 3.74 -18.53 -15.98
N PRO A 101 5.00 -19.02 -16.09
CA PRO A 101 6.19 -18.29 -15.60
C PRO A 101 6.37 -16.88 -16.18
N ARG A 102 6.09 -16.69 -17.48
CA ARG A 102 6.19 -15.37 -18.12
C ARG A 102 5.19 -14.36 -17.54
N GLU A 103 3.98 -14.82 -17.25
CA GLU A 103 2.94 -13.98 -16.65
C GLU A 103 3.21 -13.72 -15.17
N VAL A 104 3.87 -14.66 -14.47
CA VAL A 104 4.33 -14.47 -13.10
C VAL A 104 5.27 -13.25 -13.02
N GLN A 105 6.29 -13.19 -13.87
CA GLN A 105 7.21 -12.05 -13.89
C GLN A 105 6.47 -10.72 -14.10
N GLN A 106 5.60 -10.67 -15.10
CA GLN A 106 4.81 -9.48 -15.40
C GLN A 106 3.94 -9.08 -14.21
N ARG A 107 3.33 -10.05 -13.52
CA ARG A 107 2.47 -9.79 -12.37
C ARG A 107 3.24 -9.33 -11.13
N LYS A 108 4.44 -9.85 -10.90
CA LYS A 108 5.36 -9.33 -9.87
C LYS A 108 5.70 -7.86 -10.12
N LEU A 109 6.05 -7.52 -11.36
CA LEU A 109 6.35 -6.13 -11.77
C LEU A 109 5.13 -5.22 -11.60
N LEU A 110 3.94 -5.70 -11.97
CA LEU A 110 2.69 -4.98 -11.76
C LEU A 110 2.46 -4.66 -10.27
N TYR A 111 2.49 -5.65 -9.38
CA TYR A 111 2.28 -5.38 -7.96
C TYR A 111 3.34 -4.43 -7.39
N MET A 112 4.63 -4.63 -7.72
CA MET A 112 5.70 -3.73 -7.25
C MET A 112 5.49 -2.30 -7.75
N GLY A 113 5.15 -2.13 -9.03
CA GLY A 113 4.83 -0.82 -9.60
C GLY A 113 3.63 -0.17 -8.92
N LEU A 114 2.54 -0.91 -8.72
CA LEU A 114 1.35 -0.43 -8.01
C LEU A 114 1.69 0.05 -6.58
N TYR A 115 2.49 -0.72 -5.84
CA TYR A 115 2.91 -0.34 -4.49
C TYR A 115 3.72 0.96 -4.50
N LEU A 116 4.67 1.11 -5.43
CA LEU A 116 5.48 2.33 -5.55
C LEU A 116 4.66 3.56 -5.94
N LEU A 117 3.65 3.40 -6.81
CA LEU A 117 2.72 4.47 -7.18
C LEU A 117 1.89 4.94 -5.97
N ILE A 118 1.34 3.99 -5.21
CA ILE A 118 0.59 4.29 -3.97
C ILE A 118 1.51 4.96 -2.96
N TRP A 119 2.73 4.46 -2.78
CA TRP A 119 3.74 5.01 -1.87
C TRP A 119 4.07 6.47 -2.18
N ASP A 120 4.08 6.85 -3.46
CA ASP A 120 4.36 8.23 -3.87
C ASP A 120 3.16 9.17 -3.75
N GLU A 121 1.98 8.74 -4.20
CA GLU A 121 0.78 9.60 -4.04
C GLU A 121 0.38 9.79 -2.60
N ALA A 122 0.53 8.75 -1.76
CA ALA A 122 0.22 8.78 -0.35
C ALA A 122 1.40 9.28 0.51
N ALA A 123 2.25 10.17 -0.02
CA ALA A 123 3.46 10.65 0.65
C ALA A 123 3.20 11.20 2.07
N ASN A 124 2.08 11.91 2.25
CA ASN A 124 1.64 12.46 3.53
C ASN A 124 1.09 11.41 4.52
N LEU A 125 0.85 10.18 4.07
CA LEU A 125 0.39 9.03 4.86
C LEU A 125 1.51 8.02 5.14
N ARG A 126 2.76 8.25 4.71
CA ARG A 126 3.89 7.30 4.89
C ARG A 126 4.19 6.92 6.34
N PHE A 127 3.79 7.78 7.28
CA PHE A 127 3.89 7.51 8.72
C PHE A 127 2.80 6.58 9.26
N MET A 128 1.92 6.08 8.38
CA MET A 128 0.86 5.11 8.69
C MET A 128 1.03 3.86 7.80
N PRO A 129 2.04 3.02 8.07
CA PRO A 129 2.37 1.87 7.22
C PRO A 129 1.24 0.85 7.08
N GLU A 130 0.35 0.72 8.06
CA GLU A 130 -0.81 -0.17 7.96
C GLU A 130 -1.95 0.45 7.18
N CYS A 131 -2.11 1.78 7.21
CA CYS A 131 -2.94 2.49 6.24
C CYS A 131 -2.48 2.21 4.80
N LEU A 132 -1.17 2.25 4.54
CA LEU A 132 -0.62 1.91 3.23
C LEU A 132 -0.90 0.45 2.84
N CYS A 133 -0.83 -0.49 3.80
CA CYS A 133 -1.19 -1.88 3.55
C CYS A 133 -2.67 -2.03 3.18
N TYR A 134 -3.57 -1.30 3.83
CA TYR A 134 -4.99 -1.27 3.50
C TYR A 134 -5.24 -0.74 2.07
N LEU A 135 -4.65 0.41 1.72
CA LEU A 135 -4.76 0.99 0.38
C LEU A 135 -4.25 0.02 -0.69
N PHE A 136 -3.07 -0.57 -0.47
CA PHE A 136 -2.52 -1.57 -1.39
C PHE A 136 -3.40 -2.81 -1.48
N HIS A 137 -3.97 -3.29 -0.38
CA HIS A 137 -4.82 -4.49 -0.37
C HIS A 137 -5.99 -4.38 -1.33
N HIS A 138 -6.71 -3.24 -1.28
CA HIS A 138 -7.85 -3.00 -2.15
C HIS A 138 -7.45 -2.73 -3.60
N MET A 139 -6.43 -1.89 -3.80
CA MET A 139 -5.93 -1.61 -5.16
C MET A 139 -5.39 -2.86 -5.87
N ALA A 140 -4.75 -3.78 -5.13
CA ALA A 140 -4.29 -5.06 -5.69
C ALA A 140 -5.47 -5.95 -6.11
N PHE A 141 -6.59 -5.88 -5.39
CA PHE A 141 -7.80 -6.62 -5.74
C PHE A 141 -8.50 -6.02 -6.98
N GLU A 142 -8.57 -4.69 -7.10
CA GLU A 142 -9.05 -4.03 -8.31
C GLU A 142 -8.19 -4.36 -9.53
N LEU A 143 -6.87 -4.30 -9.37
CA LEU A 143 -5.93 -4.69 -10.42
C LEU A 143 -6.17 -6.14 -10.86
N TYR A 144 -6.39 -7.06 -9.92
CA TYR A 144 -6.74 -8.44 -10.24
C TYR A 144 -8.04 -8.53 -11.06
N GLY A 145 -9.09 -7.80 -10.68
CA GLY A 145 -10.36 -7.77 -11.42
C GLY A 145 -10.23 -7.25 -12.84
N VAL A 146 -9.43 -6.19 -13.04
CA VAL A 146 -9.10 -5.65 -14.37
C VAL A 146 -8.33 -6.67 -15.21
N LEU A 147 -7.32 -7.32 -14.62
CA LEU A 147 -6.50 -8.32 -15.32
C LEU A 147 -7.26 -9.60 -15.65
N ALA A 148 -8.29 -9.95 -14.87
CA ALA A 148 -9.15 -11.10 -15.14
C ALA A 148 -10.14 -10.84 -16.28
N GLY A 149 -10.21 -9.61 -16.81
CA GLY A 149 -11.16 -9.24 -17.86
C GLY A 149 -12.60 -9.32 -17.36
N ASN A 150 -12.83 -9.12 -16.06
CA ASN A 150 -14.17 -9.19 -15.49
C ASN A 150 -15.07 -8.18 -16.21
N VAL A 151 -16.23 -8.65 -16.68
CA VAL A 151 -17.28 -7.81 -17.26
C VAL A 151 -18.37 -7.61 -16.21
N ASN A 152 -18.91 -6.39 -16.14
CA ASN A 152 -20.04 -6.11 -15.28
C ASN A 152 -21.25 -6.91 -15.80
N PRO A 153 -21.87 -7.78 -14.99
CA PRO A 153 -22.94 -8.67 -15.45
C PRO A 153 -24.22 -7.92 -15.84
N VAL A 154 -24.37 -6.65 -15.44
CA VAL A 154 -25.52 -5.80 -15.74
C VAL A 154 -25.28 -4.95 -16.99
N THR A 155 -24.07 -4.40 -17.16
CA THR A 155 -23.78 -3.46 -18.25
C THR A 155 -23.04 -4.07 -19.44
N GLY A 156 -22.43 -5.26 -19.28
CA GLY A 156 -21.62 -5.90 -20.32
C GLY A 156 -20.27 -5.21 -20.58
N GLU A 157 -19.97 -4.12 -19.88
CA GLU A 157 -18.70 -3.39 -20.00
C GLU A 157 -17.61 -4.03 -19.13
N TYR A 158 -16.34 -3.83 -19.51
CA TYR A 158 -15.19 -4.17 -18.65
C TYR A 158 -15.31 -3.47 -17.29
N VAL A 159 -15.09 -4.22 -16.21
CA VAL A 159 -15.09 -3.70 -14.83
C VAL A 159 -14.03 -2.61 -14.72
N ARG A 160 -14.50 -1.38 -14.52
CA ARG A 160 -13.64 -0.23 -14.21
C ARG A 160 -13.32 -0.24 -12.71
N PRO A 161 -12.09 0.11 -12.31
CA PRO A 161 -11.76 0.36 -10.91
C PRO A 161 -12.71 1.40 -10.29
N PHE A 162 -13.08 1.26 -9.01
CA PHE A 162 -14.08 2.13 -8.37
C PHE A 162 -13.67 3.60 -8.39
N TYR A 163 -12.37 3.85 -8.25
CA TYR A 163 -11.78 5.17 -8.31
C TYR A 163 -11.12 5.47 -9.66
N GLY A 164 -11.26 4.59 -10.66
CA GLY A 164 -10.67 4.77 -11.99
C GLY A 164 -11.44 5.76 -12.87
N GLY A 165 -10.86 6.09 -14.02
CA GLY A 165 -11.53 6.83 -15.10
C GLY A 165 -11.39 8.35 -15.10
N GLU A 166 -10.94 8.96 -14.00
CA GLU A 166 -10.64 10.40 -13.91
C GLU A 166 -9.14 10.63 -13.66
N GLU A 167 -8.63 11.79 -14.10
CA GLU A 167 -7.24 12.17 -13.86
C GLU A 167 -6.99 12.50 -12.39
N GLU A 168 -5.95 11.87 -11.81
CA GLU A 168 -5.56 12.02 -10.40
C GLU A 168 -6.63 11.55 -9.41
N ALA A 169 -7.52 10.66 -9.84
CA ALA A 169 -8.61 10.16 -9.03
C ALA A 169 -8.13 9.43 -7.76
N PHE A 170 -6.99 8.73 -7.81
CA PHE A 170 -6.43 8.09 -6.61
C PHE A 170 -6.05 9.15 -5.56
N LEU A 171 -5.31 10.18 -5.94
CA LEU A 171 -4.97 11.30 -5.06
C LEU A 171 -6.25 11.95 -4.49
N LYS A 172 -7.18 12.35 -5.35
CA LYS A 172 -8.36 13.13 -4.97
C LYS A 172 -9.38 12.35 -4.14
N LYS A 173 -9.66 11.09 -4.53
CA LYS A 173 -10.76 10.29 -3.96
C LYS A 173 -10.30 9.30 -2.90
N VAL A 174 -9.00 8.95 -2.86
CA VAL A 174 -8.45 7.98 -1.88
C VAL A 174 -7.50 8.63 -0.90
N VAL A 175 -6.45 9.33 -1.38
CA VAL A 175 -5.42 9.89 -0.49
C VAL A 175 -5.94 11.11 0.25
N THR A 176 -6.55 12.07 -0.46
CA THR A 176 -6.98 13.35 0.11
C THR A 176 -7.97 13.20 1.29
N PRO A 177 -9.00 12.34 1.25
CA PRO A 177 -9.90 12.18 2.40
C PRO A 177 -9.19 11.77 3.69
N ILE A 178 -8.25 10.82 3.61
CA ILE A 178 -7.46 10.36 4.77
C ILE A 178 -6.51 11.48 5.24
N SER A 179 -5.91 12.18 4.29
CA SER A 179 -4.96 13.27 4.53
C SER A 179 -5.60 14.44 5.28
N ARG A 180 -6.83 14.80 4.92
CA ARG A 180 -7.60 15.86 5.59
C ARG A 180 -7.83 15.55 7.07
N ILE A 181 -8.05 14.29 7.43
CA ILE A 181 -8.15 13.88 8.84
C ILE A 181 -6.83 14.13 9.57
N VAL A 182 -5.71 13.70 8.97
CA VAL A 182 -4.36 13.92 9.52
C VAL A 182 -4.08 15.41 9.70
N GLU A 183 -4.41 16.25 8.70
CA GLU A 183 -4.22 17.70 8.72
C GLU A 183 -5.08 18.37 9.78
N THR A 184 -6.36 17.97 9.89
CA THR A 184 -7.28 18.48 10.91
C THR A 184 -6.76 18.14 12.31
N ASP A 185 -6.38 16.89 12.55
CA ASP A 185 -5.84 16.44 13.84
C ASP A 185 -4.47 17.10 14.14
N LYS A 186 -3.68 17.50 13.13
CA LYS A 186 -2.47 18.32 13.30
C LYS A 186 -2.80 19.76 13.71
N ALA A 187 -3.73 20.42 13.01
CA ALA A 187 -4.12 21.80 13.27
C ALA A 187 -4.77 21.98 14.65
N GLU A 188 -5.51 20.98 15.13
CA GLU A 188 -6.06 20.97 16.49
C GLU A 188 -4.96 20.78 17.55
N ARG A 189 -3.91 20.02 17.25
CA ARG A 189 -2.74 19.85 18.14
C ARG A 189 -1.92 21.13 18.28
N SER A 190 -1.70 21.84 17.17
CA SER A 190 -0.96 23.11 17.16
C SER A 190 -1.76 24.28 17.76
N GLY A 191 -3.04 24.09 18.07
CA GLY A 191 -3.91 25.16 18.55
C GLY A 191 -4.40 26.12 17.46
N THR A 192 -4.09 25.82 16.19
CA THR A 192 -4.55 26.59 15.02
C THR A 192 -6.07 26.50 14.86
N ILE A 193 -6.67 25.37 15.23
CA ILE A 193 -8.13 25.17 15.26
C ILE A 193 -8.57 24.89 16.70
N LYS A 194 -9.63 25.58 17.17
CA LYS A 194 -10.24 25.32 18.48
C LYS A 194 -10.94 23.95 18.46
N SER A 195 -10.50 23.02 19.31
CA SER A 195 -11.12 21.70 19.48
C SER A 195 -12.05 21.69 20.70
N LYS A 196 -13.23 21.06 20.57
CA LYS A 196 -14.22 20.99 21.66
C LYS A 196 -13.86 19.97 22.75
N HIS A 197 -13.05 18.95 22.46
CA HIS A 197 -12.68 17.90 23.43
C HIS A 197 -11.26 17.36 23.24
N SER A 198 -10.68 16.86 24.33
CA SER A 198 -9.25 16.55 24.56
C SER A 198 -8.64 15.37 23.79
N HIS A 199 -9.35 14.74 22.86
CA HIS A 199 -8.87 13.53 22.18
C HIS A 199 -8.18 13.84 20.83
N ARG A 200 -7.02 14.48 20.90
CA ARG A 200 -6.15 14.74 19.74
C ARG A 200 -5.47 13.45 19.28
N ARG A 201 -5.68 13.03 18.02
CA ARG A 201 -5.01 11.84 17.44
C ARG A 201 -3.72 12.26 16.71
N ASN A 202 -2.69 11.42 16.79
CA ASN A 202 -1.51 11.54 15.94
C ASN A 202 -1.49 10.42 14.88
N TYR A 203 -0.39 10.33 14.11
CA TYR A 203 -0.23 9.28 13.11
C TYR A 203 -0.30 7.87 13.72
N ASP A 204 0.26 7.63 14.91
CA ASP A 204 0.18 6.34 15.59
C ASP A 204 -1.27 5.97 15.93
N ASP A 205 -2.06 6.94 16.41
CA ASP A 205 -3.46 6.72 16.81
C ASP A 205 -4.34 6.42 15.59
N LEU A 206 -4.14 7.14 14.48
CA LEU A 206 -4.85 6.91 13.22
C LEU A 206 -4.45 5.57 12.60
N ASN A 207 -3.16 5.26 12.61
CA ASN A 207 -2.64 4.02 12.07
C ASN A 207 -3.08 2.79 12.89
N ALA A 208 -3.36 2.96 14.19
CA ALA A 208 -3.90 1.89 15.04
C ALA A 208 -5.27 1.37 14.54
N PHE A 209 -6.07 2.20 13.87
CA PHE A 209 -7.33 1.77 13.24
C PHE A 209 -7.09 0.66 12.21
N PHE A 210 -6.01 0.75 11.43
CA PHE A 210 -5.65 -0.23 10.39
C PHE A 210 -5.04 -1.52 10.95
N TRP A 211 -4.79 -1.58 12.26
CA TRP A 211 -4.51 -2.82 12.96
C TRP A 211 -5.79 -3.54 13.44
N SER A 212 -6.97 -2.94 13.31
CA SER A 212 -8.24 -3.63 13.57
C SER A 212 -8.80 -4.25 12.30
N ARG A 213 -9.56 -5.35 12.45
CA ARG A 213 -10.41 -5.87 11.37
C ARG A 213 -11.49 -4.87 10.94
N ASP A 214 -11.81 -3.91 11.80
CA ASP A 214 -12.78 -2.85 11.52
C ASP A 214 -12.32 -1.91 10.41
N CYS A 215 -11.02 -1.90 10.07
CA CYS A 215 -10.57 -1.11 8.92
C CYS A 215 -11.24 -1.53 7.61
N PHE A 216 -11.64 -2.81 7.46
CA PHE A 216 -12.39 -3.27 6.30
C PHE A 216 -13.84 -2.76 6.28
N GLN A 217 -14.36 -2.29 7.41
CA GLN A 217 -15.64 -1.59 7.45
C GLN A 217 -15.53 -0.19 6.83
N LEU A 218 -14.33 0.38 6.66
CA LEU A 218 -14.16 1.61 5.89
C LEU A 218 -14.69 1.45 4.46
N GLY A 219 -14.58 0.24 3.89
CA GLY A 219 -15.10 -0.11 2.59
C GLY A 219 -14.21 0.34 1.43
N TRP A 220 -14.56 -0.15 0.25
CA TRP A 220 -13.93 0.21 -1.01
C TRP A 220 -14.99 0.23 -2.12
N PRO A 221 -15.56 1.39 -2.46
CA PRO A 221 -15.13 2.74 -2.06
C PRO A 221 -15.32 3.03 -0.56
N MET A 222 -14.42 3.83 -0.01
CA MET A 222 -14.43 4.28 1.38
C MET A 222 -15.71 5.06 1.68
N ARG A 223 -16.45 4.63 2.70
CA ARG A 223 -17.69 5.29 3.10
C ARG A 223 -17.38 6.56 3.90
N ALA A 224 -17.95 7.68 3.49
CA ALA A 224 -17.73 8.97 4.14
C ALA A 224 -18.27 9.02 5.59
N ASP A 225 -19.23 8.16 5.93
CA ASP A 225 -19.85 8.03 7.25
C ASP A 225 -19.15 7.00 8.16
N ALA A 226 -18.04 6.38 7.70
CA ALA A 226 -17.29 5.42 8.49
C ALA A 226 -16.70 6.07 9.76
N GLU A 227 -16.60 5.30 10.84
CA GLU A 227 -16.07 5.77 12.13
C GLU A 227 -14.67 6.41 12.03
N PHE A 228 -13.85 5.96 11.08
CA PHE A 228 -12.53 6.53 10.82
C PHE A 228 -12.60 8.04 10.51
N PHE A 229 -13.58 8.47 9.73
CA PHE A 229 -13.77 9.86 9.32
C PHE A 229 -14.59 10.68 10.34
N LYS A 230 -15.32 10.02 11.26
CA LYS A 230 -16.07 10.68 12.34
C LYS A 230 -15.13 11.18 13.44
N LYS A 231 -15.44 12.35 14.02
CA LYS A 231 -14.77 12.82 15.24
C LYS A 231 -15.45 12.20 16.46
N LYS A 232 -14.65 11.76 17.45
CA LYS A 232 -15.19 11.19 18.71
C LYS A 232 -16.07 12.17 19.51
N SER A 233 -16.06 13.47 19.19
CA SER A 233 -17.01 14.45 19.77
C SER A 233 -18.47 14.07 19.51
N ASP A 234 -18.75 13.41 18.39
CA ASP A 234 -20.11 13.13 17.94
C ASP A 234 -20.65 11.81 18.53
N LEU A 235 -19.77 11.00 19.12
CA LEU A 235 -20.14 9.79 19.88
C LEU A 235 -20.49 10.09 21.34
N CYS A 236 -20.08 11.26 21.87
CA CYS A 236 -20.33 11.63 23.27
C CYS A 236 -21.77 12.08 23.52
N GLU A 237 -22.54 12.46 22.49
CA GLU A 237 -23.95 12.82 22.65
C GLU A 237 -24.82 11.63 23.13
N LEU A 238 -24.42 10.39 22.84
CA LEU A 238 -25.10 9.18 23.35
C LEU A 238 -24.75 8.81 24.80
N CYS A 239 -23.65 9.30 25.37
CA CYS A 239 -23.19 8.95 26.72
C CYS A 239 -23.68 9.91 27.81
N SER A 240 -24.67 10.75 27.52
CA SER A 240 -25.26 11.74 28.44
C SER A 240 -25.92 11.12 29.70
N SER A 241 -25.92 9.80 29.86
CA SER A 241 -26.63 9.08 30.93
C SER A 241 -25.75 8.31 31.94
N SER A 242 -24.41 8.40 31.88
CA SER A 242 -23.58 7.74 32.91
C SER A 242 -22.38 8.59 33.35
N THR A 243 -22.09 8.53 34.66
CA THR A 243 -21.19 9.46 35.36
C THR A 243 -19.84 9.63 34.67
N PRO A 244 -19.46 10.85 34.26
CA PRO A 244 -18.37 11.11 33.30
C PRO A 244 -16.96 10.79 33.79
N GLN A 245 -16.73 10.50 35.07
CA GLN A 245 -15.38 10.30 35.61
C GLN A 245 -14.84 8.86 35.51
N VAL A 246 -15.70 7.84 35.50
CA VAL A 246 -15.27 6.43 35.47
C VAL A 246 -14.98 5.96 34.04
N CYS A 247 -15.79 6.37 33.07
CA CYS A 247 -15.63 5.97 31.67
C CYS A 247 -14.36 6.55 31.02
N VAL A 248 -13.99 7.80 31.35
CA VAL A 248 -12.81 8.46 30.79
C VAL A 248 -11.52 7.77 31.27
N ARG A 249 -11.42 7.41 32.56
CA ARG A 249 -10.23 6.76 33.13
C ARG A 249 -10.02 5.34 32.59
N VAL A 250 -11.08 4.54 32.50
CA VAL A 250 -10.98 3.15 31.98
C VAL A 250 -10.63 3.14 30.48
N CYS A 251 -11.25 4.02 29.68
CA CYS A 251 -10.92 4.16 28.26
C CYS A 251 -9.49 4.68 28.03
N PHE A 252 -8.99 5.61 28.86
CA PHE A 252 -7.62 6.11 28.77
C PHE A 252 -6.58 5.04 29.10
N ILE A 253 -6.83 4.25 30.15
CA ILE A 253 -5.92 3.17 30.57
C ILE A 253 -5.89 2.07 29.51
N LEU A 254 -7.04 1.63 28.98
CA LEU A 254 -7.09 0.62 27.92
C LEU A 254 -6.44 1.09 26.61
N ALA A 255 -6.62 2.37 26.24
CA ALA A 255 -5.97 2.97 25.08
C ALA A 255 -4.45 3.09 25.26
N THR A 256 -4.00 3.43 26.47
CA THR A 256 -2.57 3.60 26.79
C THR A 256 -1.86 2.25 26.89
N VAL A 257 -2.50 1.23 27.47
CA VAL A 257 -1.97 -0.15 27.51
C VAL A 257 -1.91 -0.76 26.10
N ARG A 258 -2.95 -0.58 25.26
CA ARG A 258 -2.88 -0.97 23.84
C ARG A 258 -1.78 -0.22 23.08
N SER A 259 -1.64 1.08 23.30
CA SER A 259 -0.62 1.92 22.66
C SER A 259 0.80 1.53 23.10
N TRP A 260 1.01 1.20 24.38
CA TRP A 260 2.28 0.73 24.93
C TRP A 260 2.67 -0.66 24.41
N VAL A 261 1.74 -1.62 24.41
CA VAL A 261 1.96 -2.97 23.83
C VAL A 261 2.29 -2.86 22.33
N GLN A 262 1.65 -1.95 21.61
CA GLN A 262 1.96 -1.67 20.21
C GLN A 262 3.32 -0.94 20.05
N ARG A 263 3.71 -0.02 20.94
CA ARG A 263 5.02 0.68 20.91
C ARG A 263 6.20 -0.25 21.20
N SER A 264 6.07 -1.18 22.13
CA SER A 264 7.12 -2.17 22.43
C SER A 264 7.38 -3.09 21.23
N ARG A 265 6.35 -3.38 20.42
CA ARG A 265 6.51 -4.08 19.14
C ARG A 265 7.11 -3.19 18.05
N ARG A 266 6.82 -1.88 18.01
CA ARG A 266 7.29 -0.92 16.97
C ARG A 266 8.83 -0.76 16.89
N ARG A 267 9.57 -0.80 18.00
CA ARG A 267 11.04 -0.57 18.03
C ARG A 267 11.86 -1.70 17.37
N TRP A 268 11.31 -2.91 17.27
CA TRP A 268 12.01 -4.07 16.71
C TRP A 268 11.95 -4.20 15.17
N TRP A 269 11.01 -3.51 14.50
CA TRP A 269 10.70 -3.81 13.09
C TRP A 269 11.24 -2.80 12.07
N TRP A 270 11.58 -1.58 12.48
CA TRP A 270 12.00 -0.48 11.58
C TRP A 270 13.50 -0.20 11.56
N SER A 271 14.24 -0.64 12.58
CA SER A 271 15.70 -0.64 12.54
C SER A 271 16.16 -1.93 11.86
N GLY A 272 16.86 -1.83 10.73
CA GLY A 272 17.49 -2.97 10.06
C GLY A 272 18.59 -3.60 10.91
N GLY A 273 18.21 -4.37 11.94
CA GLY A 273 19.10 -5.23 12.70
C GLY A 273 19.24 -6.58 12.00
N GLY A 274 20.47 -6.92 11.61
CA GLY A 274 20.86 -8.28 11.27
C GLY A 274 20.51 -9.24 12.41
N LEU A 275 20.24 -10.48 12.02
CA LEU A 275 20.16 -11.62 12.92
C LEU A 275 21.47 -11.71 13.73
N PRO A 276 21.47 -11.80 15.07
CA PRO A 276 22.55 -12.45 15.77
C PRO A 276 22.39 -13.95 15.49
N GLU A 277 23.39 -14.55 14.86
CA GLU A 277 23.59 -15.99 14.91
C GLU A 277 23.61 -16.42 16.38
N LEU A 278 22.61 -17.17 16.80
CA LEU A 278 22.72 -18.00 17.99
C LEU A 278 23.48 -19.25 17.55
N THR A 279 24.81 -19.14 17.53
CA THR A 279 25.68 -20.31 17.61
C THR A 279 25.45 -20.94 18.98
N GLY A 280 24.92 -22.17 18.99
CA GLY A 280 24.96 -23.02 20.16
C GLY A 280 26.40 -23.49 20.37
N HIS A 281 26.92 -23.23 21.56
CA HIS A 281 27.88 -24.10 22.23
C HIS A 281 27.14 -24.84 23.34
#